data_AF-A0A5E8GYL9-F1
#
_entry.id   AF-A0A5E8GYL9-F1
#
_cell.length_a   1.000
_cell.length_b   1.000
_cell.length_c   1.000
_cell.angle_alpha   90.00
_cell.angle_beta   90.00
_cell.angle_gamma   90.00
#
_symmetry.space_group_name_H-M   'P 1'
#
loop_
_entity.id
_entity.type
_entity.pdbx_description
1 polymer ?
#
loop_
_entity_poly.entity_id
_entity_poly.type
_entity_poly.pdbx_seq_one_letter_code
_entity_poly.pdbx_strand_id
1 'polypeptide(L)' 'MKPLQKPTLTGICDQMASHDWTEAELDELVDPKLGIITGFQEVLEDLEVLRQVDLGATPPALSVQKR' A
#
# COMPACT_ATOMS: atom_id res chain seq x y z
N MET A 1 3.26 11.98 3.55
CA MET A 1 1.82 11.64 3.52
C MET A 1 1.29 11.63 4.96
N LYS A 2 -0.04 11.70 5.19
CA LYS A 2 -0.59 11.54 6.54
C LYS A 2 -0.56 10.05 6.95
N PRO A 3 -0.44 9.72 8.25
CA PRO A 3 -0.53 8.34 8.70
C PRO A 3 -1.84 7.69 8.23
N LEU A 4 -1.73 6.44 7.77
CA LEU A 4 -2.87 5.65 7.38
C LEU A 4 -3.79 5.42 8.58
N GLN A 5 -5.10 5.35 8.33
CA GLN A 5 -6.09 5.06 9.36
C GLN A 5 -6.91 3.85 8.94
N LYS A 6 -7.32 3.03 9.93
CA LYS A 6 -8.14 1.83 9.72
C LYS A 6 -9.40 2.10 8.87
N PRO A 7 -10.18 3.18 9.07
CA PRO A 7 -11.36 3.45 8.24
C PRO A 7 -11.04 3.61 6.76
N THR A 8 -9.86 4.13 6.42
CA THR A 8 -9.41 4.25 5.03
C THR A 8 -9.16 2.87 4.42
N LEU A 9 -8.50 1.97 5.16
CA LEU A 9 -8.29 0.59 4.70
C LEU A 9 -9.61 -0.17 4.55
N THR A 10 -10.49 -0.09 5.55
CA THR A 10 -11.81 -0.71 5.50
C THR A 10 -12.59 -0.23 4.27
N GLY A 11 -12.62 1.08 4.02
CA GLY A 11 -13.29 1.64 2.85
C GLY A 11 -12.70 1.17 1.51
N ILE A 12 -11.38 0.95 1.44
CA ILE A 12 -10.74 0.39 0.24
C ILE A 12 -11.15 -1.07 0.04
N CYS A 13 -11.10 -1.89 1.10
CA CYS A 13 -11.52 -3.30 1.04
C CYS A 13 -13.00 -3.45 0.65
N ASP A 14 -13.87 -2.56 1.15
CA ASP A 14 -15.30 -2.58 0.84
C ASP A 14 -15.62 -2.17 -0.60
N GLN A 15 -14.82 -1.26 -1.18
CA GLN A 15 -15.08 -0.68 -2.50
C GLN A 15 -14.34 -1.37 -3.64
N MET A 16 -13.28 -2.12 -3.34
CA MET A 16 -12.47 -2.83 -4.32
C MET A 16 -12.74 -4.33 -4.25
N ALA A 17 -12.42 -5.06 -5.32
CA ALA A 17 -12.38 -6.52 -5.28
C ALA A 17 -11.16 -6.96 -4.46
N SER A 18 -11.25 -6.86 -3.14
CA SER A 18 -10.22 -7.36 -2.23
C SER A 18 -10.53 -8.79 -1.79
N HIS A 19 -9.51 -9.46 -1.28
CA HIS A 19 -9.72 -10.63 -0.44
C HIS A 19 -10.49 -10.25 0.83
N ASP A 20 -11.11 -11.21 1.50
CA ASP A 20 -11.71 -10.97 2.81
C ASP A 20 -10.59 -10.66 3.81
N TRP A 21 -10.70 -9.52 4.50
CA TRP A 21 -9.76 -9.13 5.55
C TRP A 21 -10.44 -9.27 6.90
N THR A 22 -9.73 -9.85 7.85
CA THR A 22 -10.16 -9.82 9.26
C THR A 22 -9.84 -8.47 9.87
N GLU A 23 -10.58 -8.13 10.92
CA GLU A 23 -10.38 -6.88 11.64
C GLU A 23 -8.96 -6.76 12.23
N ALA A 24 -8.42 -7.88 12.72
CA ALA A 24 -7.08 -7.95 13.30
C ALA A 24 -5.97 -7.73 12.26
N GLU A 25 -6.14 -8.21 11.03
CA GLU A 25 -5.17 -7.97 9.95
C GLU A 25 -5.14 -6.50 9.54
N LEU A 26 -6.30 -5.83 9.50
CA LEU A 26 -6.38 -4.39 9.25
C LEU A 26 -5.76 -3.58 10.39
N ASP A 27 -5.92 -4.03 11.64
CA ASP A 27 -5.30 -3.39 12.80
C ASP A 27 -3.76 -3.47 12.74
N GLU A 28 -3.20 -4.62 12.40
CA GLU A 28 -1.74 -4.78 12.29
C GLU A 28 -1.11 -3.90 11.20
N LEU A 29 -1.87 -3.49 10.17
CA LEU A 29 -1.38 -2.57 9.13
C LEU A 29 -1.29 -1.11 9.60
N VAL A 30 -1.97 -0.76 10.69
CA VAL A 30 -2.07 0.62 11.19
C VAL A 30 -1.40 0.79 12.56
N ASP A 31 -1.46 -0.25 13.40
CA ASP A 31 -0.88 -0.31 14.75
C ASP A 31 -0.26 -1.71 14.96
N PRO A 32 0.95 -1.97 14.44
CA PRO A 32 1.58 -3.29 14.50
C PRO A 32 1.93 -3.66 15.94
N LYS A 33 1.41 -4.79 16.45
CA LYS A 33 1.61 -5.17 17.87
C LYS A 33 2.65 -6.26 18.07
N LEU A 34 2.88 -7.12 17.08
CA LEU A 34 3.73 -8.31 17.20
C LEU A 34 4.91 -8.35 16.23
N GLY A 35 5.20 -7.25 15.54
CA GLY A 35 6.46 -7.07 14.80
C GLY A 35 6.54 -7.76 13.43
N ILE A 36 5.47 -8.38 12.92
CA ILE A 36 5.50 -9.09 11.63
C ILE A 36 5.18 -8.15 10.44
N ILE A 37 4.34 -7.11 10.63
CA ILE A 37 3.99 -6.13 9.60
C ILE A 37 4.35 -4.71 10.07
N THR A 38 5.65 -4.41 10.21
CA THR A 38 6.10 -3.10 10.73
C THR A 38 6.37 -2.05 9.65
N GLY A 39 6.12 -2.34 8.37
CA GLY A 39 6.61 -1.49 7.26
C GLY A 39 5.53 -0.87 6.36
N PHE A 40 4.23 -1.08 6.60
CA PHE A 40 3.24 -0.66 5.60
C PHE A 40 3.17 0.86 5.45
N GLN A 41 3.19 1.60 6.56
CA GLN A 41 3.26 3.06 6.54
C GLN A 41 4.56 3.56 5.88
N GLU A 42 5.69 2.90 6.12
CA GLU A 42 6.98 3.23 5.50
C GLU A 42 6.93 3.03 3.98
N VAL A 43 6.36 1.91 3.51
CA VAL A 43 6.14 1.65 2.08
C VAL A 43 5.28 2.73 1.44
N LEU A 44 4.22 3.16 2.12
CA LEU A 44 3.36 4.25 1.63
C LEU A 44 4.15 5.57 1.54
N GLU A 45 5.02 5.87 2.51
CA GLU A 45 5.89 7.04 2.47
C GLU A 45 6.91 6.99 1.35
N ASP A 46 7.54 5.83 1.12
CA ASP A 46 8.46 5.60 0.00
C ASP A 46 7.76 5.80 -1.36
N LEU A 47 6.52 5.31 -1.50
CA LEU A 47 5.71 5.52 -2.69
C LEU A 47 5.37 7.00 -2.91
N GLU A 48 5.13 7.76 -1.85
CA GLU A 48 4.90 9.21 -1.96
C GLU A 48 6.16 9.95 -2.43
N VAL A 49 7.34 9.54 -1.98
CA VAL A 49 8.61 10.07 -2.51
C VAL A 49 8.74 9.74 -4.00
N LEU A 50 8.50 8.47 -4.38
CA LEU A 50 8.58 8.05 -5.78
C LEU A 50 7.61 8.81 -6.68
N ARG A 51 6.39 9.11 -6.20
CA ARG A 51 5.38 9.91 -6.92
C ARG A 51 5.86 11.32 -7.28
N GLN A 52 6.83 11.86 -6.53
CA GLN A 52 7.39 13.18 -6.76
C GLN A 52 8.58 13.17 -7.73
N VAL A 53 9.09 12.00 -8.08
CA VAL A 53 10.16 11.84 -9.07
C VAL A 53 9.55 11.87 -10.47
N ASP A 54 10.11 12.69 -11.36
CA ASP A 54 9.80 12.61 -12.78
C ASP A 54 10.38 11.29 -13.33
N LEU A 55 9.50 10.31 -13.57
CA LEU A 55 9.86 9.01 -14.12
C LEU A 55 10.19 9.07 -15.63
N GLY A 56 10.07 10.25 -16.24
CA GLY A 56 10.26 10.47 -17.67
C GLY A 56 9.17 9.81 -18.52
N ALA A 57 9.36 9.84 -19.83
CA ALA A 57 8.38 9.36 -20.80
C ALA A 57 8.43 7.84 -21.05
N THR A 58 9.19 7.07 -20.27
CA THR A 58 9.38 5.62 -20.53
C THR A 58 8.31 4.82 -19.79
N PRO A 59 7.35 4.17 -20.50
CA PRO A 59 6.40 3.28 -19.86
C PRO A 59 7.09 2.26 -18.94
N PRO A 60 6.56 2.00 -17.73
CA PRO A 60 7.08 0.95 -16.89
C PRO A 60 7.04 -0.39 -17.64
N ALA A 61 8.11 -1.16 -17.52
CA ALA A 61 8.23 -2.50 -18.08
C ALA A 61 8.11 -2.62 -19.62
N LEU A 62 8.46 -1.57 -20.37
CA LEU A 62 8.52 -1.56 -21.84
C LEU A 62 9.32 -2.74 -22.44
N SER A 63 10.33 -3.22 -21.72
CA SER A 63 11.18 -4.35 -22.10
C SER A 63 10.64 -5.73 -21.70
N VAL A 64 9.55 -5.80 -20.93
CA VAL A 64 8.99 -7.06 -20.45
C VAL A 64 8.01 -7.60 -21.48
N GLN A 65 8.47 -8.58 -22.27
CA GLN A 65 7.59 -9.39 -23.10
C GLN A 65 6.97 -10.50 -22.25
N LYS A 66 5.63 -10.53 -22.13
CA LYS A 66 4.92 -11.69 -21.59
C LYS A 66 5.15 -12.87 -22.54
N ARG A 67 5.69 -13.97 -22.01
CA ARG A 67 5.76 -15.27 -22.69
C ARG A 67 4.38 -15.92 -22.73
#